data_AF-A0A2U8DJZ7-F1
#
_entry.id   AF-A0A2U8DJZ7-F1
#
_cell.length_a   1.000
_cell.length_b   1.000
_cell.length_c   1.000
_cell.angle_alpha   90.00
_cell.angle_beta   90.00
_cell.angle_gamma   90.00
#
_symmetry.space_group_name_H-M   'P 1'
#
loop_
_entity.id
_entity.type
_entity.pdbx_description
1 polymer ?
#
loop_
_entity_poly.entity_id
_entity_poly.type
_entity_poly.pdbx_seq_one_letter_code
_entity_poly.pdbx_strand_id
1 'polypeptide(L)'
;MCIKTEMKGMRKMINSQLTIEDIEYIERRTKKAIEKFNIENLMDYTLDSYGGCDLIDFYKTIVEETLIEEVTVCGEELSDGKFEITFEFDDKDRWYIDSYAWDTVEIILESLMDNVIIPHMKRGRTSCQNQYIA
;
A
#
# COMPACT_ATOMS: atom_id res chain seq x y z
N MET A 1 -22.87 -45.49 23.44
CA MET A 1 -22.08 -46.15 22.38
C MET A 1 -22.55 -45.59 21.05
N CYS A 2 -21.74 -44.74 20.42
CA CYS A 2 -21.54 -44.63 18.96
C CYS A 2 -20.69 -43.39 18.64
N ILE A 3 -19.42 -43.70 18.37
CA ILE A 3 -18.53 -43.15 17.34
C ILE A 3 -18.09 -41.68 17.44
N LYS A 4 -16.81 -41.55 17.82
CA LYS A 4 -15.90 -40.43 17.54
C LYS A 4 -15.91 -40.08 16.05
N THR A 5 -16.10 -38.81 15.73
CA THR A 5 -15.39 -38.20 14.61
C THR A 5 -14.57 -37.05 15.16
N GLU A 6 -13.32 -37.36 15.44
CA GLU A 6 -12.27 -36.36 15.67
C GLU A 6 -12.16 -35.50 14.40
N MET A 7 -12.76 -34.32 14.40
CA MET A 7 -12.39 -33.28 13.45
C MET A 7 -11.04 -32.72 13.89
N LYS A 8 -9.99 -33.47 13.55
CA LYS A 8 -8.64 -32.96 13.29
C LYS A 8 -8.71 -31.93 12.17
N GLY A 9 -9.20 -30.75 12.51
CA GLY A 9 -9.15 -29.53 11.70
C GLY A 9 -8.18 -28.54 12.32
N MET A 10 -6.98 -29.00 12.70
CA MET A 10 -5.84 -28.10 12.79
C MET A 10 -5.64 -27.48 11.41
N ARG A 11 -6.10 -26.24 11.21
CA ARG A 11 -5.47 -25.31 10.27
C ARG A 11 -5.69 -23.88 10.74
N LYS A 12 -4.60 -23.37 11.32
CA LYS A 12 -4.29 -21.99 11.61
C LYS A 12 -5.26 -21.30 12.58
N MET A 13 -4.88 -21.38 13.86
CA MET A 13 -4.71 -20.15 14.64
C MET A 13 -4.21 -19.08 13.67
N ILE A 14 -5.03 -18.06 13.46
CA ILE A 14 -4.74 -16.94 12.57
C ILE A 14 -3.48 -16.29 13.10
N ASN A 15 -2.35 -16.62 12.49
CA ASN A 15 -1.12 -15.91 12.75
C ASN A 15 -1.35 -14.52 12.16
N SER A 16 -1.38 -13.52 13.04
CA SER A 16 -1.65 -12.10 12.78
C SER A 16 -0.55 -11.41 11.94
N GLN A 17 0.22 -12.19 11.18
CA GLN A 17 1.39 -11.77 10.45
C GLN A 17 1.18 -12.05 8.97
N LEU A 18 1.43 -11.05 8.11
CA LEU A 18 1.56 -11.27 6.66
C LEU A 18 2.58 -12.37 6.41
N THR A 19 2.24 -13.33 5.55
CA THR A 19 3.21 -14.35 5.15
C THR A 19 4.23 -13.74 4.20
N ILE A 20 5.39 -14.39 4.05
CA ILE A 20 6.37 -14.00 3.03
C ILE A 20 5.72 -14.05 1.63
N GLU A 21 4.92 -15.08 1.36
CA GLU A 21 4.16 -15.22 0.10
C GLU A 21 3.18 -14.07 -0.15
N ASP A 22 2.51 -13.56 0.91
CA ASP A 22 1.64 -12.38 0.82
C ASP A 22 2.48 -11.15 0.42
N ILE A 23 3.61 -10.93 1.09
CA ILE A 23 4.50 -9.77 0.83
C ILE A 23 5.04 -9.82 -0.60
N GLU A 24 5.57 -10.96 -1.04
CA GLU A 24 6.10 -11.14 -2.41
C GLU A 24 5.01 -10.98 -3.47
N TYR A 25 3.78 -11.40 -3.19
CA TYR A 25 2.64 -11.21 -4.09
C TYR A 25 2.32 -9.72 -4.26
N ILE A 26 2.22 -8.99 -3.15
CA ILE A 26 1.90 -7.56 -3.15
C ILE A 26 3.04 -6.74 -3.76
N GLU A 27 4.29 -7.00 -3.39
CA GLU A 27 5.46 -6.28 -3.94
C GLU A 27 5.49 -6.37 -5.47
N ARG A 28 5.28 -7.57 -6.03
CA ARG A 28 5.19 -7.78 -7.48
C ARG A 28 4.02 -7.02 -8.11
N ARG A 29 2.92 -6.85 -7.38
CA ARG A 29 1.75 -6.10 -7.86
C ARG A 29 2.05 -4.60 -7.85
N THR A 30 2.62 -4.08 -6.77
CA THR A 30 3.08 -2.68 -6.65
C THR A 30 4.08 -2.33 -7.74
N LYS A 31 5.09 -3.18 -7.95
CA LYS A 31 6.09 -2.99 -8.99
C LYS A 31 5.46 -2.91 -10.39
N LYS A 32 4.53 -3.81 -10.70
CA LYS A 32 3.80 -3.78 -11.98
C LYS A 32 2.95 -2.52 -12.15
N ALA A 33 2.38 -1.98 -11.07
CA ALA A 33 1.62 -0.74 -11.13
C ALA A 33 2.55 0.46 -11.42
N ILE A 34 3.71 0.53 -10.77
CA ILE A 34 4.73 1.57 -11.04
C ILE A 34 5.23 1.49 -12.49
N GLU A 35 5.53 0.29 -12.99
CA GLU A 35 6.06 0.07 -14.34
C GLU A 35 5.12 0.57 -15.45
N LYS A 36 3.80 0.72 -15.20
CA LYS A 36 2.85 1.27 -16.18
C LYS A 36 3.11 2.72 -16.54
N PHE A 37 3.74 3.47 -15.64
CA PHE A 37 4.05 4.88 -15.82
C PHE A 37 5.33 5.09 -16.65
N ASN A 38 6.11 4.04 -16.90
CA ASN A 38 7.34 4.07 -17.68
C ASN A 38 8.29 5.21 -17.27
N ILE A 39 8.56 5.32 -15.97
CA ILE A 39 9.39 6.37 -15.37
C ILE A 39 10.78 5.83 -15.02
N GLU A 40 11.79 6.69 -15.15
CA GLU A 40 13.10 6.44 -14.55
C GLU A 40 13.14 7.01 -13.11
N ASN A 41 12.58 8.21 -12.94
CA ASN A 41 12.43 8.90 -11.66
C ASN A 41 11.21 9.86 -11.69
N LEU A 42 11.00 10.60 -10.61
CA LEU A 42 9.89 11.53 -10.43
C LEU A 42 10.15 12.95 -10.97
N MET A 43 11.23 13.23 -11.70
CA MET A 43 11.56 14.61 -12.12
C MET A 43 10.50 15.22 -13.03
N ASP A 44 9.81 14.37 -13.79
CA ASP A 44 8.73 14.77 -14.69
C ASP A 44 7.37 14.87 -13.97
N TYR A 45 7.30 14.49 -12.70
CA TYR A 45 6.08 14.50 -11.89
C TYR A 45 6.07 15.71 -10.95
N THR A 46 5.08 16.56 -11.11
CA THR A 46 4.87 17.75 -10.28
C THR A 46 3.49 17.70 -9.65
N LEU A 47 3.26 18.48 -8.59
CA LEU A 47 1.94 18.62 -7.98
C LEU A 47 0.97 19.46 -8.85
N ASP A 48 1.49 20.30 -9.74
CA ASP A 48 0.71 21.30 -10.49
C ASP A 48 0.59 21.01 -12.01
N SER A 49 0.63 19.74 -12.42
CA SER A 49 0.64 19.42 -13.86
C SER A 49 -0.73 19.69 -14.53
N TYR A 50 -0.83 20.81 -15.25
CA TYR A 50 -1.96 21.11 -16.13
C TYR A 50 -1.87 20.25 -17.41
N GLY A 51 -2.13 18.94 -17.31
CA GLY A 51 -2.30 18.06 -18.48
C GLY A 51 -1.57 16.72 -18.47
N GLY A 52 -0.96 16.33 -17.35
CA GLY A 52 -0.34 15.01 -17.14
C GLY A 52 -0.93 14.31 -15.92
N CYS A 53 -0.53 13.05 -15.70
CA CYS A 53 -0.73 12.41 -14.40
C CYS A 53 0.17 13.15 -13.41
N ASP A 54 -0.43 13.95 -12.53
CA ASP A 54 0.32 14.63 -11.47
C ASP A 54 0.85 13.61 -10.45
N LEU A 55 1.76 14.05 -9.59
CA LEU A 55 2.38 13.18 -8.58
C LEU A 55 1.33 12.50 -7.67
N ILE A 56 0.18 13.15 -7.44
CA ILE A 56 -0.90 12.63 -6.61
C ILE A 56 -1.57 11.45 -7.32
N ASP A 57 -1.96 11.62 -8.58
CA ASP A 57 -2.59 10.59 -9.39
C ASP A 57 -1.67 9.39 -9.60
N PHE A 58 -0.35 9.62 -9.71
CA PHE A 58 0.66 8.57 -9.78
C PHE A 58 0.60 7.66 -8.55
N TYR A 59 0.73 8.25 -7.35
CA TYR A 59 0.70 7.50 -6.10
C TYR A 59 -0.66 6.87 -5.84
N LYS A 60 -1.75 7.59 -6.13
CA LYS A 60 -3.11 7.08 -6.00
C LYS A 60 -3.30 5.81 -6.83
N THR A 61 -2.98 5.87 -8.12
CA THR A 61 -3.15 4.74 -9.03
C THR A 61 -2.38 3.51 -8.55
N ILE A 62 -1.12 3.68 -8.11
CA ILE A 62 -0.31 2.56 -7.63
C ILE A 62 -0.97 1.88 -6.43
N VAL A 63 -1.46 2.67 -5.46
CA VAL A 63 -2.04 2.13 -4.23
C VAL A 63 -3.40 1.50 -4.49
N GLU A 64 -4.29 2.15 -5.23
CA GLU A 64 -5.61 1.61 -5.59
C GLU A 64 -5.48 0.32 -6.41
N GLU A 65 -4.56 0.31 -7.39
CA GLU A 65 -4.31 -0.89 -8.14
C GLU A 65 -3.66 -1.97 -7.29
N THR A 66 -2.79 -1.65 -6.34
CA THR A 66 -2.16 -2.68 -5.49
C THR A 66 -3.16 -3.30 -4.53
N LEU A 67 -3.93 -2.48 -3.82
CA LEU A 67 -4.79 -2.90 -2.73
C LEU A 67 -6.21 -3.25 -3.16
N ILE A 68 -6.66 -2.79 -4.34
CA ILE A 68 -8.06 -2.91 -4.79
C ILE A 68 -8.99 -2.22 -3.78
N GLU A 69 -8.58 -1.04 -3.34
CA GLU A 69 -9.25 -0.24 -2.32
C GLU A 69 -9.14 1.24 -2.72
N GLU A 70 -10.16 2.04 -2.41
CA GLU A 70 -10.12 3.48 -2.65
C GLU A 70 -9.16 4.15 -1.66
N VAL A 71 -8.39 5.13 -2.13
CA VAL A 71 -7.49 5.91 -1.28
C VAL A 71 -7.53 7.38 -1.68
N THR A 72 -7.55 8.24 -0.70
CA THR A 72 -7.32 9.67 -0.90
C THR A 72 -5.82 9.93 -0.81
N VAL A 73 -5.25 10.57 -1.82
CA VAL A 73 -3.84 10.99 -1.82
C VAL A 73 -3.78 12.51 -1.86
N CYS A 74 -2.89 13.08 -1.04
CA CYS A 74 -2.58 14.50 -1.04
C CYS A 74 -1.05 14.67 -1.07
N GLY A 75 -0.58 15.76 -1.66
CA GLY A 75 0.84 16.07 -1.71
C GLY A 75 1.13 17.53 -1.37
N GLU A 76 2.24 17.78 -0.68
CA GLU A 76 2.76 19.12 -0.38
C GLU A 76 4.23 19.21 -0.78
N GLU A 77 4.63 20.25 -1.51
CA GLU A 77 6.04 20.50 -1.81
C GLU A 77 6.69 21.24 -0.62
N LEU A 78 7.64 20.58 0.03
CA LEU A 78 8.34 21.12 1.20
C LEU A 78 9.55 21.98 0.81
N SER A 79 10.22 21.60 -0.29
CA SER A 79 11.36 22.30 -0.88
C SER A 79 11.54 21.84 -2.32
N ASP A 80 12.42 22.50 -3.08
CA ASP A 80 12.72 22.18 -4.48
C ASP A 80 12.93 20.67 -4.71
N GLY A 81 11.95 20.02 -5.34
CA GLY A 81 11.95 18.60 -5.63
C GLY A 81 11.80 17.65 -4.43
N LYS A 82 11.36 18.15 -3.27
CA LYS A 82 10.96 17.34 -2.11
C LYS A 82 9.46 17.50 -1.84
N PHE A 83 8.76 16.38 -1.77
CA PHE A 83 7.33 16.29 -1.56
C PHE A 83 7.01 15.44 -0.32
N GLU A 84 6.02 15.86 0.47
CA GLU A 84 5.37 15.00 1.45
C GLU A 84 4.08 14.46 0.83
N ILE A 85 3.92 13.14 0.78
CA ILE A 85 2.74 12.49 0.23
C ILE A 85 1.97 11.81 1.36
N THR A 86 0.70 12.15 1.49
CA THR A 86 -0.22 11.61 2.49
C THR A 86 -1.24 10.69 1.82
N PHE A 87 -1.47 9.52 2.41
CA PHE A 87 -2.48 8.54 2.00
C PHE A 87 -3.54 8.40 3.09
N GLU A 88 -4.81 8.54 2.76
CA GLU A 88 -5.94 8.33 3.67
C GLU A 88 -6.90 7.27 3.11
N PHE A 89 -7.11 6.20 3.89
CA PHE A 89 -8.08 5.13 3.61
C PHE A 89 -9.39 5.35 4.37
N ASP A 90 -10.47 4.66 4.00
CA ASP A 90 -11.84 4.84 4.52
C ASP A 90 -11.95 4.83 6.07
N ASP A 91 -11.07 4.10 6.75
CA ASP A 91 -10.99 4.04 8.22
C ASP A 91 -10.33 5.29 8.85
N LYS A 92 -10.09 6.35 8.06
CA LYS A 92 -9.35 7.59 8.41
C LYS A 92 -7.90 7.34 8.83
N ASP A 93 -7.35 6.22 8.37
CA ASP A 93 -5.96 5.89 8.61
C ASP A 93 -5.07 6.64 7.64
N ARG A 94 -4.10 7.36 8.21
CA ARG A 94 -3.17 8.21 7.48
C ARG A 94 -1.76 7.65 7.49
N TRP A 95 -1.19 7.53 6.31
CA TRP A 95 0.19 7.11 6.08
C TRP A 95 0.93 8.20 5.31
N TYR A 96 2.25 8.26 5.50
CA TYR A 96 3.08 9.35 4.98
C TYR A 96 4.34 8.78 4.37
N ILE A 97 4.78 9.39 3.26
CA ILE A 97 6.12 9.18 2.70
C ILE A 97 6.73 10.54 2.36
N ASP A 98 8.04 10.64 2.55
CA ASP A 98 8.85 11.63 1.84
C ASP A 98 9.11 11.10 0.43
N SER A 99 8.88 11.94 -0.58
CA SER A 99 9.15 11.66 -1.98
C SER A 99 10.07 12.73 -2.54
N TYR A 100 10.96 12.36 -3.44
CA TYR A 100 11.89 13.28 -4.09
C TYR A 100 11.82 13.14 -5.61
N ALA A 101 12.03 14.25 -6.32
CA ALA A 101 12.04 14.28 -7.78
C ALA A 101 13.04 13.27 -8.38
N TRP A 102 14.12 12.94 -7.67
CA TRP A 102 15.12 11.96 -8.11
C TRP A 102 14.89 10.53 -7.59
N ASP A 103 13.77 10.25 -6.93
CA ASP A 103 13.46 8.90 -6.48
C ASP A 103 13.28 7.97 -7.67
N THR A 104 14.00 6.85 -7.65
CA THR A 104 13.89 5.80 -8.66
C THR A 104 12.71 4.87 -8.35
N VAL A 105 12.36 4.01 -9.30
CA VAL A 105 11.34 2.96 -9.12
C VAL A 105 11.60 2.12 -7.88
N GLU A 106 12.86 1.79 -7.58
CA GLU A 106 13.23 1.02 -6.39
C GLU A 106 12.91 1.76 -5.10
N ILE A 107 13.26 3.05 -5.02
CA ILE A 107 13.01 3.89 -3.83
C ILE A 107 11.50 4.09 -3.62
N ILE A 108 10.75 4.31 -4.69
CA ILE A 108 9.29 4.45 -4.66
C ILE A 108 8.66 3.16 -4.15
N LEU A 109 9.08 2.01 -4.69
CA LEU A 109 8.58 0.70 -4.28
C LEU A 109 8.87 0.44 -2.80
N GLU A 110 10.12 0.61 -2.36
CA GLU A 110 10.53 0.41 -0.96
C GLU A 110 9.71 1.31 -0.03
N SER A 111 9.61 2.60 -0.36
CA SER A 111 8.89 3.58 0.46
C SER A 111 7.40 3.25 0.58
N LEU A 112 6.74 2.88 -0.53
CA LEU A 112 5.33 2.48 -0.51
C LEU A 112 5.09 1.19 0.27
N MET A 113 5.95 0.19 0.07
CA MET A 113 5.81 -1.10 0.72
C MET A 113 5.96 -0.96 2.23
N ASP A 114 7.01 -0.28 2.69
CA ASP A 114 7.37 -0.23 4.11
C ASP A 114 6.51 0.74 4.92
N ASN A 115 6.08 1.86 4.31
CA ASN A 115 5.40 2.94 5.05
C ASN A 115 3.89 2.99 4.85
N VAL A 116 3.36 2.38 3.78
CA VAL A 116 1.93 2.48 3.45
C VAL A 116 1.29 1.10 3.34
N ILE A 117 1.74 0.28 2.39
CA ILE A 117 1.05 -0.94 1.97
C ILE A 117 1.12 -2.04 3.04
N ILE A 118 2.33 -2.42 3.49
CA ILE A 118 2.49 -3.45 4.52
C ILE A 118 1.85 -3.01 5.85
N PRO A 119 2.07 -1.78 6.34
CA PRO A 119 1.40 -1.31 7.55
C PRO A 119 -0.13 -1.34 7.47
N HIS A 120 -0.72 -0.87 6.37
CA HIS A 120 -2.18 -0.90 6.15
C HIS A 120 -2.73 -2.32 6.17
N MET A 121 -2.10 -3.23 5.43
CA MET A 121 -2.50 -4.64 5.37
C MET A 121 -2.41 -5.36 6.72
N LYS A 122 -1.40 -5.06 7.54
CA LYS A 122 -1.28 -5.61 8.90
C LYS A 122 -2.45 -5.17 9.78
N ARG A 123 -2.93 -3.94 9.59
CA ARG A 123 -4.02 -3.36 10.38
C ARG A 123 -5.40 -3.86 9.97
N GLY A 124 -5.69 -3.97 8.68
CA GLY A 124 -6.97 -4.53 8.19
C GLY A 124 -7.22 -5.98 8.67
N ARG A 125 -6.16 -6.74 8.99
CA ARG A 125 -6.29 -8.07 9.60
C ARG A 125 -6.53 -8.05 11.11
N THR A 126 -6.22 -6.95 11.80
CA THR A 126 -6.50 -6.78 13.24
C THR A 126 -7.94 -6.29 13.48
N SER A 127 -8.51 -5.47 12.59
CA SER A 127 -9.89 -4.98 12.72
C SER A 127 -10.94 -6.08 12.49
N CYS A 128 -10.72 -6.99 11.53
CA CYS A 128 -11.60 -8.13 11.25
C CYS A 128 -11.72 -9.15 12.40
N GLN A 129 -10.79 -9.17 13.36
CA GLN A 129 -10.85 -10.07 14.52
C GLN A 129 -11.76 -9.55 15.64
N ASN A 130 -11.99 -8.23 15.72
CA ASN A 130 -12.82 -7.63 16.76
C ASN A 130 -14.33 -7.63 16.44
N GLN A 131 -14.73 -7.99 15.22
CA GLN A 131 -16.15 -8.08 14.86
C GLN A 131 -16.82 -9.42 15.20
N TYR A 132 -16.06 -10.41 15.69
CA TYR A 132 -16.60 -11.73 16.08
C TYR A 132 -16.63 -11.99 17.60
N ILE A 133 -16.38 -10.95 18.40
CA ILE A 133 -16.51 -10.99 19.87
C ILE A 133 -17.47 -9.88 20.30
N ALA A 134 -18.75 -10.05 20.00
CA ALA A 134 -19.86 -9.32 20.62
C ALA A 134 -21.09 -10.22 20.68
#